data_AF-A0A3R6VDI9-F1
#
_entry.id   AF-A0A3R6VDI9-F1
#
_cell.length_a   1.000
_cell.length_b   1.000
_cell.length_c   1.000
_cell.angle_alpha   90.00
_cell.angle_beta   90.00
_cell.angle_gamma   90.00
#
_symmetry.space_group_name_H-M   'P 1'
#
loop_
_entity.id
_entity.type
_entity.pdbx_description
1 polymer ?
#
loop_
_entity_poly.entity_id
_entity_poly.type
_entity_poly.pdbx_seq_one_letter_code
_entity_poly.pdbx_strand_id
1 'polypeptide(L)'
;MELHNVHLTSFSPNVIVHLDTTLYLRISRKSIQLLFPRLLNDEPLIQRLIGKELHLPTQLRFIFDHKGIVQELGTHVNTTFALVNLFGSVEDTLSVIGGFQMTESAEIVAAKNVKKVPDDKLELRRLQSKMNQRRYRAEQLELMERLNGAVSNLTTDVARLEGRVGSLRVSVPKNLRSFDPEHNIAKEYFRLFAQGFTKRSTDPLHSHQRDFVCSVMHSDLEFMNANGLGKLFTQWDLYTTMFQSILVSWDRSCVVTCHPQVMLEGQAVMHLRISRRTIEALFPHLLHNEPIVQKLIGRVLALPVLCQFTFDAAFKIKKINTFASAVVALMDLLNSAEDTAIVVEGCLVKDNAELVPVTIGSRD
;
A
#
# COMPACT_ATOMS: atom_id res chain seq x y z
N MET A 1 12.99 -21.63 15.24
CA MET A 1 13.40 -21.27 13.86
C MET A 1 13.56 -19.77 13.83
N GLU A 2 14.67 -19.29 13.29
CA GLU A 2 14.97 -17.86 13.19
C GLU A 2 15.20 -17.48 11.74
N LEU A 3 14.50 -16.45 11.26
CA LEU A 3 14.60 -15.95 9.89
C LEU A 3 15.67 -14.87 9.83
N HIS A 4 16.66 -15.06 8.95
CA HIS A 4 17.81 -14.16 8.85
C HIS A 4 17.67 -13.24 7.64
N ASN A 5 17.20 -13.79 6.50
CA ASN A 5 17.09 -13.01 5.27
C ASN A 5 15.98 -13.52 4.35
N VAL A 6 15.46 -12.63 3.51
CA VAL A 6 14.45 -12.90 2.49
C VAL A 6 14.92 -12.35 1.16
N HIS A 7 15.12 -13.22 0.18
CA HIS A 7 15.59 -12.85 -1.15
C HIS A 7 14.56 -13.23 -2.22
N LEU A 8 14.16 -12.25 -3.02
CA LEU A 8 13.34 -12.39 -4.21
C LEU A 8 14.26 -12.46 -5.44
N THR A 9 14.20 -13.54 -6.21
CA THR A 9 15.17 -13.81 -7.29
C THR A 9 14.58 -13.81 -8.70
N SER A 10 13.25 -13.83 -8.90
CA SER A 10 12.67 -13.67 -10.25
C SER A 10 11.26 -13.08 -10.26
N PHE A 11 10.97 -12.30 -11.31
CA PHE A 11 9.63 -11.88 -11.70
C PHE A 11 9.32 -12.41 -13.10
N SER A 12 8.33 -13.30 -13.19
CA SER A 12 7.73 -13.94 -14.39
C SER A 12 8.43 -15.22 -14.94
N PRO A 13 7.67 -16.31 -15.21
CA PRO A 13 6.23 -16.50 -14.97
C PRO A 13 5.88 -16.91 -13.53
N ASN A 14 6.86 -17.30 -12.71
CA ASN A 14 6.67 -17.70 -11.31
C ASN A 14 7.53 -16.82 -10.39
N VAL A 15 6.98 -16.39 -9.26
CA VAL A 15 7.74 -15.66 -8.23
C VAL A 15 8.43 -16.68 -7.34
N ILE A 16 9.76 -16.59 -7.24
CA ILE A 16 10.56 -17.47 -6.39
C ILE A 16 11.06 -16.67 -5.20
N VAL A 17 10.74 -17.14 -4.00
CA VAL A 17 11.18 -16.56 -2.72
C VAL A 17 12.13 -17.53 -2.05
N HIS A 18 13.32 -17.06 -1.71
CA HIS A 18 14.29 -17.77 -0.88
C HIS A 18 14.29 -17.17 0.52
N LEU A 19 14.14 -18.02 1.54
CA LEU A 19 14.29 -17.64 2.94
C LEU A 19 15.53 -18.32 3.49
N ASP A 20 16.44 -17.54 4.07
CA ASP A 20 17.57 -18.07 4.81
C ASP A 20 17.23 -18.06 6.30
N THR A 21 17.22 -19.24 6.90
CA THR A 21 16.78 -19.47 8.28
C THR A 21 17.77 -20.36 9.03
N THR A 22 17.72 -20.33 10.37
CA THR A 22 18.40 -21.33 11.20
C THR A 22 17.37 -22.09 12.03
N LEU A 23 17.39 -23.41 11.92
CA LEU A 23 16.61 -24.32 12.75
C LEU A 23 17.43 -24.71 13.98
N TYR A 24 16.95 -24.36 15.16
CA TYR A 24 17.54 -24.77 16.43
C TYR A 24 16.84 -26.03 16.93
N LEU A 25 17.56 -27.14 16.93
CA LEU A 25 17.03 -28.45 17.31
C LEU A 25 17.72 -28.94 18.57
N ARG A 26 16.99 -28.97 19.68
CA ARG A 26 17.53 -29.49 20.94
C ARG A 26 17.71 -31.01 20.85
N ILE A 27 18.93 -31.47 21.08
CA ILE A 27 19.30 -32.88 21.00
C ILE A 27 18.74 -33.62 22.20
N SER A 28 17.91 -34.62 21.93
CA SER A 28 17.42 -35.57 22.92
C SER A 28 18.02 -36.95 22.69
N ARG A 29 17.91 -37.85 23.66
CA ARG A 29 18.30 -39.26 23.47
C ARG A 29 17.61 -39.91 22.27
N LYS A 30 16.36 -39.51 21.97
CA LYS A 30 15.62 -39.96 20.79
C LYS A 30 16.16 -39.36 19.50
N SER A 31 16.58 -38.09 19.53
CA SER A 31 17.25 -37.44 18.39
C SER A 31 18.58 -38.13 18.06
N ILE A 32 19.36 -38.53 19.06
CA ILE A 32 20.62 -39.27 18.88
C ILE A 32 20.37 -40.66 18.26
N GLN A 33 19.36 -41.38 18.74
CA GLN A 33 18.97 -42.68 18.16
C GLN A 33 18.62 -42.59 16.68
N LEU A 34 17.99 -41.49 16.27
CA LEU A 34 17.55 -41.31 14.89
C LEU A 34 18.67 -40.76 14.00
N LEU A 35 19.36 -39.72 14.45
CA LEU A 35 20.29 -38.96 13.63
C LEU A 35 21.74 -39.45 13.74
N PHE A 36 22.13 -40.04 14.86
CA PHE A 36 23.50 -40.46 15.17
C PHE A 36 23.56 -41.92 15.65
N PRO A 37 23.08 -42.90 14.85
CA PRO A 37 22.99 -44.30 15.28
C PRO A 37 24.35 -44.91 15.65
N ARG A 38 25.46 -44.39 15.10
CA ARG A 38 26.82 -44.84 15.40
C ARG A 38 27.31 -44.41 16.80
N LEU A 39 26.72 -43.37 17.37
CA LEU A 39 27.08 -42.87 18.69
C LEU A 39 26.39 -43.64 19.82
N LEU A 40 25.50 -44.59 19.51
CA LEU A 40 24.70 -45.31 20.51
C LEU A 40 25.51 -46.19 21.47
N ASN A 41 26.76 -46.50 21.12
CA ASN A 41 27.67 -47.28 21.96
C ASN A 41 28.61 -46.41 22.80
N ASP A 42 28.60 -45.08 22.62
CA ASP A 42 29.44 -44.12 23.35
C ASP A 42 28.59 -43.29 24.32
N GLU A 43 28.24 -43.92 25.45
CA GLU A 43 27.39 -43.33 26.47
C GLU A 43 27.93 -41.99 27.05
N PRO A 44 29.24 -41.82 27.32
CA PRO A 44 29.80 -40.53 27.71
C PRO A 44 29.55 -39.41 26.69
N LEU A 45 29.71 -39.68 25.39
CA LEU A 45 29.46 -38.70 24.34
C LEU A 45 27.97 -38.41 24.17
N ILE A 46 27.10 -39.43 24.30
CA ILE A 46 25.64 -39.26 24.31
C ILE A 46 25.22 -38.27 25.40
N GLN A 47 25.70 -38.45 26.64
CA GLN A 47 25.35 -37.58 27.77
C GLN A 47 25.82 -36.13 27.54
N ARG A 48 26.96 -35.93 26.87
CA ARG A 48 27.47 -34.60 26.51
C ARG A 48 26.66 -33.92 25.41
N LEU A 49 26.02 -34.68 24.53
CA LEU A 49 25.22 -34.16 23.41
C LEU A 49 23.77 -33.89 23.82
N ILE A 50 23.21 -34.67 24.74
CA ILE A 50 21.84 -34.47 25.22
C ILE A 50 21.71 -33.07 25.84
N GLY A 51 20.70 -32.33 25.38
CA GLY A 51 20.41 -30.98 25.83
C GLY A 51 21.12 -29.88 25.06
N LYS A 52 22.15 -30.19 24.25
CA LYS A 52 22.75 -29.23 23.31
C LYS A 52 21.81 -28.91 22.17
N GLU A 53 22.02 -27.77 21.51
CA GLU A 53 21.25 -27.36 20.33
C GLU A 53 22.07 -27.58 19.06
N LEU A 54 21.48 -28.29 18.10
CA LEU A 54 21.99 -28.37 16.74
C LEU A 54 21.44 -27.17 15.97
N HIS A 55 22.33 -26.28 15.56
CA HIS A 55 22.00 -25.10 14.77
C HIS A 55 22.13 -25.48 13.30
N LEU A 56 20.98 -25.62 12.63
CA LEU A 56 20.91 -26.11 11.25
C LEU A 56 20.55 -24.97 10.29
N PRO A 57 21.52 -24.42 9.56
CA PRO A 57 21.23 -23.44 8.51
C PRO A 57 20.35 -24.10 7.45
N THR A 58 19.25 -23.43 7.14
CA THR A 58 18.16 -23.94 6.33
C THR A 58 17.72 -22.88 5.34
N GLN A 59 17.81 -23.19 4.06
CA GLN A 59 17.25 -22.39 2.98
C GLN A 59 15.91 -22.99 2.55
N LEU A 60 14.86 -22.18 2.61
CA LEU A 60 13.54 -22.54 2.11
C LEU A 60 13.30 -21.83 0.79
N ARG A 61 12.77 -22.56 -0.20
CA ARG A 61 12.42 -22.03 -1.52
C ARG A 61 10.93 -22.19 -1.75
N PHE A 62 10.24 -21.08 -2.00
CA PHE A 62 8.82 -21.06 -2.34
C PHE A 62 8.66 -20.65 -3.81
N ILE A 63 7.86 -21.41 -4.56
CA ILE A 63 7.46 -21.03 -5.92
C ILE A 63 5.98 -20.67 -5.88
N PHE A 64 5.67 -19.42 -6.22
CA PHE A 64 4.30 -18.90 -6.28
C PHE A 64 3.81 -18.83 -7.73
N ASP A 65 2.53 -19.12 -7.91
CA ASP A 65 1.83 -18.90 -9.17
C ASP A 65 1.36 -17.45 -9.35
N HIS A 66 0.79 -17.17 -10.52
CA HIS A 66 0.25 -15.85 -10.88
C HIS A 66 -0.89 -15.35 -9.97
N LYS A 67 -1.46 -16.21 -9.10
CA LYS A 67 -2.50 -15.86 -8.12
C LYS A 67 -1.93 -15.71 -6.70
N GLY A 68 -0.61 -15.86 -6.53
CA GLY A 68 0.05 -15.77 -5.23
C GLY A 68 -0.10 -17.02 -4.36
N ILE A 69 -0.44 -18.18 -4.95
CA ILE A 69 -0.52 -19.45 -4.23
C ILE A 69 0.82 -20.20 -4.34
N VAL A 70 1.30 -20.75 -3.23
CA VAL A 70 2.51 -21.60 -3.20
C VAL A 70 2.22 -22.91 -3.93
N GLN A 71 2.93 -23.15 -5.04
CA GLN A 71 2.85 -24.40 -5.81
C GLN A 71 3.92 -25.41 -5.40
N GLU A 72 5.09 -24.93 -4.96
CA GLU A 72 6.21 -25.79 -4.58
C GLU A 72 6.94 -25.21 -3.36
N LEU A 73 7.31 -26.09 -2.43
CA LEU A 73 8.17 -25.79 -1.29
C LEU A 73 9.38 -26.73 -1.31
N GLY A 74 10.56 -26.15 -1.50
CA GLY A 74 11.83 -26.86 -1.38
C GLY A 74 12.56 -26.49 -0.08
N THR A 75 13.26 -27.45 0.51
CA THR A 75 14.08 -27.24 1.70
C THR A 75 15.49 -27.74 1.42
N HIS A 76 16.50 -26.93 1.73
CA HIS A 76 17.90 -27.32 1.72
C HIS A 76 18.54 -26.97 3.07
N VAL A 77 19.28 -27.88 3.68
CA VAL A 77 19.92 -27.71 4.98
C VAL A 77 21.39 -28.04 4.89
N ASN A 78 22.27 -27.21 5.48
CA ASN A 78 23.71 -27.49 5.52
C ASN A 78 24.04 -28.35 6.75
N THR A 79 24.00 -29.66 6.58
CA THR A 79 24.22 -30.61 7.70
C THR A 79 25.67 -30.57 8.17
N THR A 80 26.62 -30.41 7.26
CA THR A 80 28.04 -30.36 7.57
C THR A 80 28.37 -29.21 8.52
N PHE A 81 27.91 -28.00 8.19
CA PHE A 81 28.13 -26.82 9.02
C PHE A 81 27.49 -26.97 10.40
N ALA A 82 26.27 -27.52 10.44
CA ALA A 82 25.56 -27.77 11.70
C ALA A 82 26.33 -28.72 12.62
N LEU A 83 26.92 -29.79 12.07
CA LEU A 83 27.70 -30.76 12.83
C LEU A 83 29.04 -30.19 13.31
N VAL A 84 29.75 -29.42 12.48
CA VAL A 84 30.99 -28.74 12.88
C VAL A 84 30.75 -27.84 14.09
N ASN A 85 29.64 -27.10 14.10
CA ASN A 85 29.29 -26.25 15.23
C ASN A 85 28.87 -27.04 16.48
N LEU A 86 28.18 -28.18 16.31
CA LEU A 86 27.74 -29.00 17.43
C LEU A 86 28.90 -29.68 18.17
N PHE A 87 29.88 -30.19 17.41
CA PHE A 87 31.02 -30.92 17.96
C PHE A 87 32.23 -30.01 18.26
N GLY A 88 32.33 -28.85 17.61
CA GLY A 88 33.40 -27.87 17.82
C GLY A 88 34.76 -28.29 17.24
N SER A 89 34.80 -29.41 16.50
CA SER A 89 35.99 -29.93 15.81
C SER A 89 35.60 -30.54 14.46
N VAL A 90 36.40 -30.24 13.44
CA VAL A 90 36.24 -30.80 12.08
C VAL A 90 36.55 -32.31 12.09
N GLU A 91 37.54 -32.74 12.87
CA GLU A 91 37.94 -34.14 12.99
C GLU A 91 36.83 -35.00 13.60
N ASP A 92 36.24 -34.53 14.70
CA ASP A 92 35.10 -35.19 15.34
C ASP A 92 33.92 -35.25 14.38
N THR A 93 33.66 -34.18 13.62
CA THR A 93 32.57 -34.12 12.65
C THR A 93 32.75 -35.15 11.53
N LEU A 94 33.97 -35.31 11.00
CA LEU A 94 34.26 -36.30 9.96
C LEU A 94 33.99 -37.73 10.44
N SER A 95 34.18 -38.02 11.73
CA SER A 95 33.90 -39.34 12.30
C SER A 95 32.39 -39.69 12.34
N VAL A 96 31.52 -38.68 12.45
CA VAL A 96 30.06 -38.87 12.59
C VAL A 96 29.26 -38.57 11.33
N ILE A 97 29.73 -37.69 10.45
CA ILE A 97 28.97 -37.22 9.28
C ILE A 97 28.61 -38.37 8.32
N GLY A 98 29.53 -39.33 8.12
CA GLY A 98 29.27 -40.50 7.28
C GLY A 98 28.23 -41.50 7.84
N GLY A 99 27.79 -41.30 9.10
CA GLY A 99 26.71 -42.08 9.72
C GLY A 99 25.49 -41.25 10.11
N PHE A 100 25.49 -39.95 9.78
CA PHE A 100 24.43 -39.02 10.13
C PHE A 100 23.21 -39.24 9.24
N GLN A 101 22.05 -39.45 9.85
CA GLN A 101 20.84 -39.90 9.15
C GLN A 101 19.92 -38.73 8.79
N MET A 102 20.47 -37.64 8.26
CA MET A 102 19.70 -36.54 7.68
C MET A 102 20.38 -36.04 6.42
N THR A 103 19.61 -35.95 5.34
CA THR A 103 20.08 -35.42 4.06
C THR A 103 20.14 -33.91 4.06
N GLU A 104 20.82 -33.34 3.06
CA GLU A 104 20.79 -31.91 2.76
C GLU A 104 19.37 -31.43 2.33
N SER A 105 18.41 -32.31 2.07
CA SER A 105 17.00 -31.94 1.85
C SER A 105 16.15 -31.95 3.12
N ALA A 106 16.79 -32.02 4.29
CA ALA A 106 16.17 -32.15 5.62
C ALA A 106 15.38 -33.44 5.86
N GLU A 107 15.54 -34.44 4.99
CA GLU A 107 14.91 -35.76 5.17
C GLU A 107 15.73 -36.65 6.10
N ILE A 108 15.08 -37.25 7.10
CA ILE A 108 15.71 -38.21 8.01
C ILE A 108 15.76 -39.58 7.34
N VAL A 109 16.97 -40.03 7.02
CA VAL A 109 17.22 -41.32 6.34
C VAL A 109 17.28 -42.42 7.41
N ALA A 110 16.18 -42.74 8.10
CA ALA A 110 16.25 -43.83 9.07
C ALA A 110 16.66 -45.15 8.36
N ALA A 111 17.85 -45.68 8.66
CA ALA A 111 18.24 -47.01 8.23
C ALA A 111 17.17 -48.00 8.69
N LYS A 112 16.63 -48.79 7.76
CA LYS A 112 15.67 -49.87 8.02
C LYS A 112 16.31 -50.97 8.89
N ASN A 113 16.48 -50.70 10.18
CA ASN A 113 16.64 -51.75 11.17
C ASN A 113 15.25 -52.19 11.62
N VAL A 114 14.67 -53.08 10.81
CA VAL A 114 13.47 -53.84 11.14
C VAL A 114 13.81 -54.75 12.33
N LYS A 115 13.62 -54.24 13.55
CA LYS A 115 13.19 -55.13 14.63
C LYS A 115 11.76 -55.52 14.26
N LYS A 116 11.51 -56.82 14.06
CA LYS A 116 10.16 -57.38 13.90
C LYS A 116 9.31 -56.92 15.10
N VAL A 117 8.55 -55.86 14.89
CA VAL A 117 7.39 -55.54 15.72
C VAL A 117 6.36 -56.61 15.37
N PRO A 118 5.70 -57.27 16.35
CA PRO A 118 4.65 -58.25 16.07
C PRO A 118 3.67 -57.67 15.05
N ASP A 119 3.33 -58.44 14.01
CA ASP A 119 2.61 -58.00 12.81
C ASP A 119 1.38 -57.14 13.16
N ASP A 120 0.66 -57.55 14.20
CA ASP A 120 -0.52 -56.87 14.76
C ASP A 120 -0.27 -55.40 15.18
N LYS A 121 0.90 -55.09 15.77
CA LYS A 121 1.23 -53.72 16.23
C LYS A 121 1.63 -52.80 15.08
N LEU A 122 2.15 -53.34 13.98
CA LEU A 122 2.45 -52.56 12.77
C LEU A 122 1.17 -52.26 11.99
N GLU A 123 0.28 -53.24 11.88
CA GLU A 123 -1.06 -53.05 11.30
C GLU A 123 -1.89 -52.03 12.09
N LEU A 124 -1.90 -52.11 13.42
CA LEU A 124 -2.57 -51.12 14.29
C LEU A 124 -2.07 -49.70 14.05
N ARG A 125 -0.76 -49.48 13.89
CA ARG A 125 -0.20 -48.15 13.60
C ARG A 125 -0.55 -47.65 12.20
N ARG A 126 -0.58 -48.53 11.20
CA ARG A 126 -1.03 -48.19 9.83
C ARG A 126 -2.51 -47.83 9.81
N LEU A 127 -3.34 -48.59 10.53
CA LEU A 127 -4.77 -48.31 10.68
C LEU A 127 -5.01 -46.98 11.40
N GLN A 128 -4.27 -46.70 12.49
CA GLN A 128 -4.34 -45.43 13.21
C GLN A 128 -3.89 -44.24 12.35
N SER A 129 -2.80 -44.37 11.58
CA SER A 129 -2.35 -43.32 10.67
C SER A 129 -3.36 -43.06 9.55
N LYS A 130 -3.94 -44.11 8.99
CA LYS A 130 -5.01 -44.02 7.97
C LYS A 130 -6.28 -43.38 8.54
N MET A 131 -6.63 -43.69 9.79
CA MET A 131 -7.75 -43.06 10.50
C MET A 131 -7.46 -41.58 10.78
N ASN A 132 -6.27 -41.22 11.26
CA ASN A 132 -5.91 -39.83 11.51
C ASN A 132 -5.84 -39.01 10.23
N GLN A 133 -5.32 -39.57 9.13
CA GLN A 133 -5.34 -38.90 7.82
C GLN A 133 -6.77 -38.70 7.30
N ARG A 134 -7.65 -39.70 7.48
CA ARG A 134 -9.08 -39.57 7.14
C ARG A 134 -9.74 -38.49 7.98
N ARG A 135 -9.46 -38.45 9.28
CA ARG A 135 -9.98 -37.45 10.21
C ARG A 135 -9.52 -36.04 9.81
N TYR A 136 -8.23 -35.86 9.55
CA TYR A 136 -7.67 -34.58 9.11
C TYR A 136 -8.27 -34.13 7.77
N ARG A 137 -8.44 -35.04 6.80
CA ARG A 137 -9.12 -34.72 5.53
C ARG A 137 -10.59 -34.34 5.74
N ALA A 138 -11.28 -35.00 6.66
CA ALA A 138 -12.67 -34.67 6.99
C ALA A 138 -12.78 -33.30 7.67
N GLU A 139 -11.90 -33.00 8.63
CA GLU A 139 -11.84 -31.70 9.32
C GLU A 139 -11.50 -30.56 8.35
N GLN A 140 -10.59 -30.79 7.39
CA GLN A 140 -10.28 -29.81 6.33
C GLN A 140 -11.46 -29.59 5.37
N LEU A 141 -12.17 -30.66 5.00
CA LEU A 141 -13.37 -30.57 4.17
C LEU A 141 -14.48 -29.78 4.88
N GLU A 142 -14.75 -30.09 6.15
CA GLU A 142 -15.75 -29.42 6.98
C GLU A 142 -15.41 -27.93 7.19
N LEU A 143 -14.15 -27.61 7.44
CA LEU A 143 -13.69 -26.22 7.54
C LEU A 143 -13.90 -25.48 6.22
N MET A 144 -13.59 -26.12 5.08
CA MET A 144 -13.74 -25.51 3.76
C MET A 144 -15.21 -25.32 3.40
N GLU A 145 -16.08 -26.29 3.69
CA GLU A 145 -17.53 -26.15 3.54
C GLU A 145 -18.08 -25.01 4.39
N ARG A 146 -17.66 -24.92 5.66
CA ARG A 146 -18.06 -23.81 6.54
C ARG A 146 -17.60 -22.46 6.01
N LEU A 147 -16.36 -22.36 5.53
CA LEU A 147 -15.84 -21.11 4.98
C LEU A 147 -16.57 -20.71 3.70
N ASN A 148 -16.81 -21.65 2.80
CA ASN A 148 -17.59 -21.42 1.57
C ASN A 148 -19.03 -20.99 1.89
N GLY A 149 -19.66 -21.62 2.88
CA GLY A 149 -20.97 -21.20 3.38
C GLY A 149 -20.96 -19.78 3.94
N ALA A 150 -19.93 -19.43 4.73
CA ALA A 150 -19.77 -18.07 5.26
C ALA A 150 -19.58 -17.02 4.16
N VAL A 151 -18.75 -17.30 3.14
CA VAL A 151 -18.57 -16.42 1.98
C VAL A 151 -19.89 -16.25 1.24
N SER A 152 -20.59 -17.34 0.92
CA SER A 152 -21.88 -17.30 0.23
C SER A 152 -22.93 -16.48 0.99
N ASN A 153 -23.02 -16.69 2.31
CA ASN A 153 -23.93 -15.93 3.17
C ASN A 153 -23.57 -14.45 3.17
N LEU A 154 -22.29 -14.11 3.33
CA LEU A 154 -21.83 -12.73 3.36
C LEU A 154 -22.06 -12.03 2.02
N THR A 155 -21.80 -12.70 0.90
CA THR A 155 -22.10 -12.18 -0.45
C THR A 155 -23.59 -11.90 -0.61
N THR A 156 -24.45 -12.79 -0.11
CA THR A 156 -25.91 -12.59 -0.14
C THR A 156 -26.33 -11.41 0.73
N ASP A 157 -25.74 -11.27 1.92
CA ASP A 157 -26.03 -10.16 2.82
C ASP A 157 -25.58 -8.82 2.25
N VAL A 158 -24.41 -8.75 1.61
CA VAL A 158 -23.93 -7.56 0.91
C VAL A 158 -24.93 -7.18 -0.18
N ALA A 159 -25.30 -8.11 -1.07
CA ALA A 159 -26.27 -7.85 -2.12
C ALA A 159 -27.63 -7.37 -1.57
N ARG A 160 -28.10 -7.96 -0.47
CA ARG A 160 -29.34 -7.55 0.20
C ARG A 160 -29.23 -6.16 0.83
N LEU A 161 -28.13 -5.85 1.50
CA LEU A 161 -27.90 -4.55 2.12
C LEU A 161 -27.75 -3.45 1.06
N GLU A 162 -27.02 -3.72 -0.02
CA GLU A 162 -26.91 -2.83 -1.18
C GLU A 162 -28.28 -2.56 -1.80
N GLY A 163 -29.11 -3.60 -1.96
CA GLY A 163 -30.49 -3.46 -2.44
C GLY A 163 -31.36 -2.61 -1.50
N ARG A 164 -31.26 -2.80 -0.18
CA ARG A 164 -31.96 -1.97 0.82
C ARG A 164 -31.51 -0.52 0.78
N VAL A 165 -30.21 -0.26 0.66
CA VAL A 165 -29.68 1.10 0.50
C VAL A 165 -30.20 1.73 -0.79
N GLY A 166 -30.20 1.01 -1.90
CA GLY A 166 -30.77 1.47 -3.17
C GLY A 166 -32.25 1.86 -3.04
N SER A 167 -33.06 0.99 -2.44
CA SER A 167 -34.49 1.26 -2.21
C SER A 167 -34.72 2.46 -1.29
N LEU A 168 -34.00 2.56 -0.18
CA LEU A 168 -34.10 3.70 0.74
C LEU A 168 -33.69 5.03 0.08
N ARG A 169 -32.65 5.02 -0.78
CA ARG A 169 -32.23 6.21 -1.53
C ARG A 169 -33.31 6.72 -2.48
N VAL A 170 -34.13 5.84 -3.06
CA VAL A 170 -35.24 6.23 -3.94
C VAL A 170 -36.44 6.74 -3.14
N SER A 171 -36.69 6.16 -1.95
CA SER A 171 -37.84 6.49 -1.12
C SER A 171 -37.71 7.78 -0.30
N VAL A 172 -36.49 8.28 -0.06
CA VAL A 172 -36.28 9.55 0.65
C VAL A 172 -36.43 10.71 -0.34
N PRO A 173 -37.40 11.63 -0.15
CA PRO A 173 -37.51 12.83 -0.98
C PRO A 173 -36.19 13.60 -0.97
N LYS A 174 -35.68 13.98 -2.15
CA LYS A 174 -34.35 14.61 -2.30
C LYS A 174 -34.18 15.90 -1.46
N ASN A 175 -35.29 16.59 -1.18
CA ASN A 175 -35.34 17.79 -0.34
C ASN A 175 -35.25 17.51 1.18
N LEU A 176 -35.36 16.24 1.61
CA LEU A 176 -35.21 15.80 3.01
C LEU A 176 -33.89 15.05 3.25
N ARG A 177 -33.04 14.94 2.23
CA ARG A 177 -31.72 14.31 2.34
C ARG A 177 -30.74 15.29 2.99
N SER A 178 -29.91 14.81 3.92
CA SER A 178 -28.88 15.62 4.60
C SER A 178 -27.67 15.98 3.71
N PHE A 179 -27.48 15.26 2.60
CA PHE A 179 -26.32 15.37 1.70
C PHE A 179 -24.97 15.24 2.41
N ASP A 180 -24.93 14.57 3.57
CA ASP A 180 -23.70 14.34 4.34
C ASP A 180 -22.59 13.66 3.51
N PRO A 181 -22.86 12.69 2.60
CA PRO A 181 -21.81 12.07 1.79
C PRO A 181 -21.04 13.08 0.94
N GLU A 182 -21.73 13.98 0.24
CA GLU A 182 -21.12 15.00 -0.61
C GLU A 182 -20.32 16.01 0.22
N HIS A 183 -20.89 16.46 1.35
CA HIS A 183 -20.19 17.36 2.27
C HIS A 183 -18.94 16.72 2.85
N ASN A 184 -19.01 15.44 3.24
CA ASN A 184 -17.86 14.72 3.79
C ASN A 184 -16.76 14.52 2.75
N ILE A 185 -17.11 14.19 1.50
CA ILE A 185 -16.13 14.08 0.40
C ILE A 185 -15.44 15.43 0.17
N ALA A 186 -16.19 16.53 0.09
CA ALA A 186 -15.60 17.85 -0.11
C ALA A 186 -14.72 18.27 1.07
N LYS A 187 -15.21 18.09 2.30
CA LYS A 187 -14.44 18.38 3.53
C LYS A 187 -13.13 17.59 3.57
N GLU A 188 -13.19 16.30 3.22
CA GLU A 188 -12.01 15.44 3.19
C GLU A 188 -11.04 15.84 2.09
N TYR A 189 -11.54 16.25 0.92
CA TYR A 189 -10.72 16.82 -0.16
C TYR A 189 -9.93 18.05 0.34
N PHE A 190 -10.58 19.02 0.96
CA PHE A 190 -9.87 20.21 1.47
C PHE A 190 -8.92 19.87 2.63
N ARG A 191 -9.27 18.90 3.48
CA ARG A 191 -8.39 18.43 4.55
C ARG A 191 -7.11 17.79 3.99
N LEU A 192 -7.25 16.88 3.03
CA LEU A 192 -6.12 16.13 2.45
C LEU A 192 -5.20 17.00 1.60
N PHE A 193 -5.75 18.00 0.92
CA PHE A 193 -5.01 18.89 0.03
C PHE A 193 -4.72 20.27 0.67
N ALA A 194 -4.92 20.41 1.98
CA ALA A 194 -4.73 21.66 2.71
C ALA A 194 -3.33 22.26 2.53
N GLN A 195 -2.29 21.43 2.34
CA GLN A 195 -0.91 21.87 2.13
C GLN A 195 -0.43 21.64 0.67
N GLY A 196 -1.37 21.40 -0.24
CA GLY A 196 -1.11 21.03 -1.62
C GLY A 196 -0.90 19.51 -1.81
N PHE A 197 -0.52 19.16 -3.03
CA PHE A 197 -0.28 17.78 -3.45
C PHE A 197 1.17 17.35 -3.19
N THR A 198 1.35 16.22 -2.53
CA THR A 198 2.68 15.70 -2.23
C THR A 198 3.30 15.09 -3.47
N LYS A 199 4.41 15.65 -3.99
CA LYS A 199 5.03 15.15 -5.23
C LYS A 199 5.83 13.87 -5.08
N ARG A 200 6.37 13.61 -3.89
CA ARG A 200 7.29 12.49 -3.66
C ARG A 200 6.50 11.19 -3.65
N SER A 201 6.70 10.35 -4.66
CA SER A 201 6.00 9.07 -4.78
C SER A 201 6.28 8.10 -3.62
N THR A 202 7.41 8.27 -2.94
CA THR A 202 7.79 7.50 -1.75
C THR A 202 7.07 7.93 -0.47
N ASP A 203 6.44 9.10 -0.47
CA ASP A 203 5.68 9.59 0.67
C ASP A 203 4.30 8.89 0.71
N PRO A 204 3.91 8.24 1.82
CA PRO A 204 2.61 7.60 1.94
C PRO A 204 1.42 8.56 1.69
N LEU A 205 1.61 9.85 1.94
CA LEU A 205 0.57 10.86 1.68
C LEU A 205 0.30 11.04 0.18
N HIS A 206 1.31 10.89 -0.69
CA HIS A 206 1.13 10.97 -2.14
C HIS A 206 0.22 9.86 -2.65
N SER A 207 0.46 8.60 -2.25
CA SER A 207 -0.42 7.49 -2.61
C SER A 207 -1.82 7.69 -2.04
N HIS A 208 -1.92 8.13 -0.78
CA HIS A 208 -3.22 8.36 -0.15
C HIS A 208 -4.06 9.45 -0.85
N GLN A 209 -3.43 10.58 -1.23
CA GLN A 209 -4.10 11.64 -1.99
C GLN A 209 -4.58 11.15 -3.37
N ARG A 210 -3.76 10.35 -4.06
CA ARG A 210 -4.13 9.79 -5.37
C ARG A 210 -5.27 8.77 -5.26
N ASP A 211 -5.18 7.85 -4.31
CA ASP A 211 -6.19 6.82 -4.08
C ASP A 211 -7.52 7.45 -3.68
N PHE A 212 -7.50 8.49 -2.83
CA PHE A 212 -8.67 9.27 -2.50
C PHE A 212 -9.32 9.85 -3.75
N VAL A 213 -8.57 10.59 -4.59
CA VAL A 213 -9.09 11.17 -5.85
C VAL A 213 -9.67 10.09 -6.76
N CYS A 214 -8.97 8.98 -6.98
CA CYS A 214 -9.45 7.87 -7.81
C CYS A 214 -10.71 7.20 -7.24
N SER A 215 -10.90 7.22 -5.91
CA SER A 215 -12.07 6.63 -5.26
C SER A 215 -13.32 7.51 -5.37
N VAL A 216 -13.17 8.84 -5.26
CA VAL A 216 -14.30 9.78 -5.18
C VAL A 216 -14.58 10.54 -6.46
N MET A 217 -13.67 10.56 -7.44
CA MET A 217 -13.86 11.25 -8.72
C MET A 217 -14.00 10.25 -9.87
N HIS A 218 -14.73 10.65 -10.91
CA HIS A 218 -14.88 9.83 -12.11
C HIS A 218 -13.58 9.84 -12.93
N SER A 219 -13.27 8.74 -13.63
CA SER A 219 -12.06 8.64 -14.45
C SER A 219 -12.06 9.60 -15.65
N ASP A 220 -13.25 10.06 -16.07
CA ASP A 220 -13.48 11.04 -17.13
C ASP A 220 -13.80 12.47 -16.62
N LEU A 221 -13.48 12.76 -15.35
CA LEU A 221 -13.74 14.04 -14.68
C LEU A 221 -13.62 15.25 -15.61
N GLU A 222 -14.69 16.05 -15.72
CA GLU A 222 -14.65 17.32 -16.42
C GLU A 222 -14.05 18.39 -15.49
N PHE A 223 -12.87 18.90 -15.83
CA PHE A 223 -12.17 19.91 -15.03
C PHE A 223 -11.36 20.84 -15.94
N MET A 224 -11.58 22.16 -15.84
CA MET A 224 -10.88 23.19 -16.62
C MET A 224 -10.81 22.87 -18.14
N ASN A 225 -11.97 22.55 -18.74
CA ASN A 225 -12.12 22.18 -20.15
C ASN A 225 -11.32 20.95 -20.61
N ALA A 226 -10.89 20.11 -19.68
CA ALA A 226 -10.28 18.81 -19.96
C ALA A 226 -11.12 17.69 -19.35
N ASN A 227 -11.03 16.50 -19.95
CA ASN A 227 -11.66 15.29 -19.45
C ASN A 227 -10.60 14.37 -18.84
N GLY A 228 -10.91 13.85 -17.66
CA GLY A 228 -10.10 12.91 -16.90
C GLY A 228 -9.22 13.55 -15.82
N LEU A 229 -8.68 12.69 -14.96
CA LEU A 229 -7.96 13.10 -13.74
C LEU A 229 -6.60 13.77 -14.00
N GLY A 230 -6.04 13.61 -15.20
CA GLY A 230 -4.70 14.12 -15.53
C GLY A 230 -4.58 15.64 -15.36
N LYS A 231 -5.60 16.40 -15.77
CA LYS A 231 -5.60 17.86 -15.65
C LYS A 231 -5.58 18.31 -14.19
N LEU A 232 -6.34 17.64 -13.33
CA LEU A 232 -6.38 17.93 -11.89
C LEU A 232 -5.01 17.76 -11.25
N PHE A 233 -4.36 16.62 -11.46
CA PHE A 233 -3.01 16.39 -10.93
C PHE A 233 -1.97 17.34 -11.52
N THR A 234 -2.08 17.67 -12.82
CA THR A 234 -1.19 18.64 -13.46
C THR A 234 -1.31 20.01 -12.81
N GLN A 235 -2.52 20.49 -12.52
CA GLN A 235 -2.71 21.78 -11.87
C GLN A 235 -2.18 21.77 -10.43
N TRP A 236 -2.44 20.71 -9.67
CA TRP A 236 -1.85 20.55 -8.34
C TRP A 236 -0.32 20.54 -8.35
N ASP A 237 0.28 19.87 -9.35
CA ASP A 237 1.72 19.87 -9.56
C ASP A 237 2.25 21.27 -9.88
N LEU A 238 1.55 22.03 -10.74
CA LEU A 238 1.91 23.42 -11.06
C LEU A 238 1.84 24.31 -9.82
N TYR A 239 0.76 24.25 -9.05
CA TYR A 239 0.64 25.02 -7.81
C TYR A 239 1.84 24.77 -6.88
N THR A 240 2.12 23.50 -6.59
CA THR A 240 3.21 23.09 -5.68
C THR A 240 4.60 23.32 -6.26
N THR A 241 4.73 23.49 -7.57
CA THR A 241 5.98 23.88 -8.24
C THR A 241 6.24 25.37 -8.16
N MET A 242 5.21 26.17 -8.46
CA MET A 242 5.38 27.59 -8.74
C MET A 242 5.39 28.41 -7.47
N PHE A 243 4.60 28.05 -6.47
CA PHE A 243 4.54 28.75 -5.19
C PHE A 243 5.49 28.12 -4.18
N GLN A 244 6.11 28.95 -3.32
CA GLN A 244 7.04 28.47 -2.30
C GLN A 244 6.33 27.64 -1.21
N SER A 245 5.09 28.01 -0.89
CA SER A 245 4.25 27.28 0.05
C SER A 245 2.78 27.51 -0.28
N ILE A 246 1.96 26.51 0.03
CA ILE A 246 0.51 26.54 -0.17
C ILE A 246 -0.15 26.19 1.16
N LEU A 247 -1.17 26.96 1.51
CA LEU A 247 -2.14 26.59 2.53
C LEU A 247 -3.53 26.85 1.97
N VAL A 248 -4.42 25.86 2.00
CA VAL A 248 -5.81 25.99 1.60
C VAL A 248 -6.65 25.97 2.86
N SER A 249 -7.39 27.04 3.09
CA SER A 249 -8.43 27.09 4.11
C SER A 249 -9.80 26.89 3.46
N TRP A 250 -10.70 26.24 4.19
CA TRP A 250 -12.06 25.93 3.77
C TRP A 250 -13.00 26.23 4.93
N ASP A 251 -14.10 26.92 4.64
CA ASP A 251 -15.09 27.29 5.67
C ASP A 251 -16.38 26.49 5.48
N ARG A 252 -17.23 26.90 4.53
CA ARG A 252 -18.57 26.38 4.35
C ARG A 252 -18.77 25.79 2.96
N SER A 253 -19.63 24.77 2.93
CA SER A 253 -20.26 24.30 1.70
C SER A 253 -21.78 24.29 1.86
N CYS A 254 -22.45 24.34 0.72
CA CYS A 254 -23.89 24.19 0.61
C CYS A 254 -24.24 23.44 -0.68
N VAL A 255 -25.34 22.69 -0.64
CA VAL A 255 -25.91 22.11 -1.86
C VAL A 255 -26.75 23.17 -2.55
N VAL A 256 -26.33 23.55 -3.76
CA VAL A 256 -26.97 24.59 -4.57
C VAL A 256 -27.94 24.04 -5.60
N THR A 257 -27.81 22.76 -5.96
CA THR A 257 -28.75 22.06 -6.85
C THR A 257 -28.82 20.58 -6.47
N CYS A 258 -30.01 19.98 -6.51
CA CYS A 258 -30.20 18.55 -6.22
C CYS A 258 -30.88 17.76 -7.37
N HIS A 259 -31.21 18.45 -8.48
CA HIS A 259 -31.79 17.86 -9.69
C HIS A 259 -31.42 18.71 -10.92
N PRO A 260 -30.99 18.12 -12.07
CA PRO A 260 -30.82 16.69 -12.37
C PRO A 260 -29.73 15.99 -11.55
N GLN A 261 -28.67 16.71 -11.18
CA GLN A 261 -27.53 16.22 -10.40
C GLN A 261 -27.36 17.02 -9.11
N VAL A 262 -26.63 16.46 -8.14
CA VAL A 262 -26.29 17.17 -6.91
C VAL A 262 -25.07 18.04 -7.19
N MET A 263 -25.18 19.34 -6.96
CA MET A 263 -24.08 20.29 -7.03
C MET A 263 -23.83 20.87 -5.64
N LEU A 264 -22.65 20.59 -5.11
CA LEU A 264 -22.15 21.18 -3.88
C LEU A 264 -21.24 22.34 -4.23
N GLU A 265 -21.52 23.50 -3.66
CA GLU A 265 -20.65 24.66 -3.73
C GLU A 265 -19.91 24.81 -2.41
N GLY A 266 -18.67 25.26 -2.44
CA GLY A 266 -18.08 25.82 -1.24
C GLY A 266 -16.88 26.70 -1.49
N GLN A 267 -16.55 27.44 -0.45
CA GLN A 267 -15.61 28.55 -0.51
C GLN A 267 -14.30 28.16 0.16
N ALA A 268 -13.22 28.27 -0.60
CA ALA A 268 -11.86 28.08 -0.14
C ALA A 268 -11.07 29.37 -0.30
N VAL A 269 -10.01 29.53 0.49
CA VAL A 269 -8.98 30.54 0.25
C VAL A 269 -7.64 29.84 0.13
N MET A 270 -6.98 30.01 -1.01
CA MET A 270 -5.63 29.53 -1.25
C MET A 270 -4.63 30.62 -0.84
N HIS A 271 -3.85 30.35 0.19
CA HIS A 271 -2.75 31.19 0.63
C HIS A 271 -1.47 30.73 -0.06
N LEU A 272 -1.03 31.51 -1.04
CA LEU A 272 0.01 31.16 -1.99
C LEU A 272 1.23 32.06 -1.80
N ARG A 273 2.33 31.51 -1.29
CA ARG A 273 3.55 32.28 -1.10
C ARG A 273 4.27 32.49 -2.43
N ILE A 274 4.35 33.74 -2.86
CA ILE A 274 4.97 34.15 -4.12
C ILE A 274 6.49 34.02 -3.99
N SER A 275 7.10 33.30 -4.92
CA SER A 275 8.54 33.14 -5.06
C SER A 275 9.04 33.82 -6.35
N ARG A 276 10.36 33.90 -6.53
CA ARG A 276 10.94 34.33 -7.81
C ARG A 276 10.45 33.47 -8.98
N ARG A 277 10.37 32.16 -8.78
CA ARG A 277 9.85 31.20 -9.76
C ARG A 277 8.38 31.47 -10.10
N THR A 278 7.56 31.88 -9.12
CA THR A 278 6.18 32.28 -9.35
C THR A 278 6.12 33.45 -10.33
N ILE A 279 6.95 34.48 -10.11
CA ILE A 279 7.00 35.68 -10.93
C ILE A 279 7.46 35.34 -12.35
N GLU A 280 8.53 34.57 -12.48
CA GLU A 280 9.05 34.12 -13.79
C GLU A 280 8.01 33.32 -14.59
N ALA A 281 7.21 32.51 -13.92
CA ALA A 281 6.25 31.62 -14.57
C ALA A 281 4.88 32.25 -14.83
N LEU A 282 4.38 33.09 -13.92
CA LEU A 282 2.99 33.60 -13.94
C LEU A 282 2.87 35.10 -14.21
N PHE A 283 3.96 35.86 -14.02
CA PHE A 283 4.01 37.31 -14.24
C PHE A 283 5.31 37.71 -14.98
N PRO A 284 5.65 37.07 -16.10
CA PRO A 284 6.93 37.24 -16.78
C PRO A 284 7.18 38.69 -17.24
N HIS A 285 6.11 39.44 -17.52
CA HIS A 285 6.18 40.85 -17.91
C HIS A 285 6.73 41.75 -16.80
N LEU A 286 6.66 41.32 -15.54
CA LEU A 286 7.16 42.07 -14.40
C LEU A 286 8.66 41.91 -14.17
N LEU A 287 9.35 41.01 -14.87
CA LEU A 287 10.77 40.71 -14.63
C LEU A 287 11.69 41.93 -14.81
N HIS A 288 11.24 42.95 -15.54
CA HIS A 288 11.95 44.21 -15.73
C HIS A 288 11.43 45.34 -14.82
N ASN A 289 10.38 45.11 -14.04
CA ASN A 289 9.78 46.07 -13.11
C ASN A 289 10.10 45.69 -11.67
N GLU A 290 11.36 45.92 -11.28
CA GLU A 290 11.88 45.55 -9.97
C GLU A 290 11.07 46.14 -8.79
N PRO A 291 10.58 47.40 -8.82
CA PRO A 291 9.72 47.92 -7.77
C PRO A 291 8.47 47.06 -7.51
N ILE A 292 7.79 46.59 -8.55
CA ILE A 292 6.61 45.72 -8.41
C ILE A 292 7.02 44.31 -7.96
N VAL A 293 8.11 43.77 -8.50
CA VAL A 293 8.65 42.47 -8.07
C VAL A 293 8.92 42.44 -6.57
N GLN A 294 9.53 43.50 -6.02
CA GLN A 294 9.80 43.61 -4.59
C GLN A 294 8.53 43.71 -3.74
N LYS A 295 7.42 44.25 -4.29
CA LYS A 295 6.11 44.26 -3.61
C LYS A 295 5.46 42.87 -3.56
N LEU A 296 5.81 41.97 -4.49
CA LEU A 296 5.21 40.63 -4.61
C LEU A 296 6.05 39.53 -3.96
N ILE A 297 7.36 39.52 -4.20
CA ILE A 297 8.23 38.40 -3.84
C ILE A 297 8.24 38.18 -2.32
N GLY A 298 8.07 36.92 -1.90
CA GLY A 298 8.03 36.53 -0.49
C GLY A 298 6.73 36.90 0.24
N ARG A 299 5.77 37.55 -0.42
CA ARG A 299 4.43 37.80 0.14
C ARG A 299 3.50 36.61 -0.09
N VAL A 300 2.42 36.57 0.68
CA VAL A 300 1.37 35.55 0.55
C VAL A 300 0.17 36.16 -0.14
N LEU A 301 -0.16 35.65 -1.31
CA LEU A 301 -1.40 35.97 -2.03
C LEU A 301 -2.53 35.13 -1.43
N ALA A 302 -3.53 35.76 -0.85
CA ALA A 302 -4.76 35.08 -0.42
C ALA A 302 -5.75 35.11 -1.58
N LEU A 303 -5.92 33.99 -2.28
CA LEU A 303 -6.78 33.86 -3.45
C LEU A 303 -8.10 33.15 -3.05
N PRO A 304 -9.23 33.86 -2.98
CA PRO A 304 -10.53 33.24 -2.79
C PRO A 304 -10.90 32.39 -4.01
N VAL A 305 -11.39 31.18 -3.76
CA VAL A 305 -11.83 30.23 -4.78
C VAL A 305 -13.19 29.68 -4.41
N LEU A 306 -14.13 29.81 -5.32
CA LEU A 306 -15.39 29.10 -5.29
C LEU A 306 -15.21 27.76 -6.01
N CYS A 307 -15.47 26.65 -5.33
CA CYS A 307 -15.43 25.31 -5.90
C CYS A 307 -16.84 24.75 -6.01
N GLN A 308 -17.23 24.31 -7.21
CA GLN A 308 -18.49 23.61 -7.47
C GLN A 308 -18.18 22.17 -7.85
N PHE A 309 -18.64 21.23 -7.03
CA PHE A 309 -18.52 19.79 -7.23
C PHE A 309 -19.86 19.23 -7.69
N THR A 310 -19.92 18.70 -8.91
CA THR A 310 -21.11 18.01 -9.42
C THR A 310 -20.97 16.51 -9.21
N PHE A 311 -21.91 15.92 -8.48
CA PHE A 311 -21.94 14.51 -8.12
C PHE A 311 -22.93 13.73 -8.99
N ASP A 312 -22.57 12.49 -9.28
CA ASP A 312 -23.47 11.49 -9.86
C ASP A 312 -24.31 10.76 -8.78
N ALA A 313 -25.14 9.81 -9.21
CA ALA A 313 -25.99 9.01 -8.32
C ALA A 313 -25.20 8.04 -7.41
N ALA A 314 -23.93 7.77 -7.73
CA ALA A 314 -23.02 6.94 -6.95
C ALA A 314 -22.13 7.77 -5.99
N PHE A 315 -22.38 9.08 -5.88
CA PHE A 315 -21.59 10.04 -5.09
C PHE A 315 -20.17 10.24 -5.59
N LYS A 316 -19.91 9.95 -6.86
CA LYS A 316 -18.65 10.34 -7.50
C LYS A 316 -18.76 11.72 -8.11
N ILE A 317 -17.68 12.49 -8.00
CA ILE A 317 -17.55 13.80 -8.62
C ILE A 317 -17.31 13.59 -10.12
N LYS A 318 -18.24 14.06 -10.94
CA LYS A 318 -18.17 14.01 -12.40
C LYS A 318 -17.60 15.30 -13.00
N LYS A 319 -17.81 16.43 -12.33
CA LYS A 319 -17.36 17.75 -12.80
C LYS A 319 -16.93 18.62 -11.63
N ILE A 320 -15.86 19.38 -11.85
CA ILE A 320 -15.41 20.44 -10.95
C ILE A 320 -15.33 21.74 -11.74
N ASN A 321 -16.05 22.76 -11.29
CA ASN A 321 -15.81 24.14 -11.71
C ASN A 321 -15.17 24.90 -10.56
N THR A 322 -14.24 25.78 -10.91
CA THR A 322 -13.59 26.69 -9.97
C THR A 322 -13.74 28.11 -10.48
N PHE A 323 -13.90 29.06 -9.57
CA PHE A 323 -13.96 30.48 -9.89
C PHE A 323 -13.10 31.23 -8.88
N ALA A 324 -12.20 32.07 -9.36
CA ALA A 324 -11.26 32.84 -8.57
C ALA A 324 -11.02 34.20 -9.21
N SER A 325 -10.78 35.21 -8.39
CA SER A 325 -10.43 36.55 -8.86
C SER A 325 -9.02 36.90 -8.41
N ALA A 326 -8.06 36.68 -9.30
CA ALA A 326 -6.67 37.11 -9.07
C ALA A 326 -6.59 38.64 -8.89
N VAL A 327 -7.44 39.40 -9.57
CA VAL A 327 -7.50 40.87 -9.44
C VAL A 327 -7.82 41.30 -8.02
N VAL A 328 -8.85 40.71 -7.40
CA VAL A 328 -9.23 41.03 -6.02
C VAL A 328 -8.10 40.66 -5.07
N ALA A 329 -7.55 39.45 -5.21
CA ALA A 329 -6.45 38.98 -4.37
C ALA A 329 -5.19 39.87 -4.46
N LEU A 330 -4.87 40.34 -5.67
CA LEU A 330 -3.73 41.23 -5.92
C LEU A 330 -3.99 42.65 -5.42
N MET A 331 -5.21 43.16 -5.58
CA MET A 331 -5.61 44.46 -5.02
C MET A 331 -5.46 44.47 -3.49
N ASP A 332 -5.93 43.43 -2.82
CA ASP A 332 -5.80 43.28 -1.37
C ASP A 332 -4.33 43.15 -0.93
N LEU A 333 -3.50 42.48 -1.74
CA LEU A 333 -2.08 42.29 -1.44
C LEU A 333 -1.25 43.58 -1.62
N LEU A 334 -1.49 44.31 -2.71
CA LEU A 334 -0.72 45.50 -3.11
C LEU A 334 -1.27 46.80 -2.50
N ASN A 335 -2.56 46.83 -2.16
CA ASN A 335 -3.28 48.00 -1.67
C ASN A 335 -3.12 49.23 -2.59
N SER A 336 -3.14 48.98 -3.90
CA SER A 336 -2.87 49.99 -4.95
C SER A 336 -3.49 49.56 -6.27
N ALA A 337 -4.43 50.35 -6.78
CA ALA A 337 -5.11 50.05 -8.04
C ALA A 337 -4.17 50.13 -9.24
N GLU A 338 -3.23 51.08 -9.23
CA GLU A 338 -2.22 51.26 -10.27
C GLU A 338 -1.26 50.06 -10.33
N ASP A 339 -0.67 49.68 -9.19
CA ASP A 339 0.22 48.51 -9.13
C ASP A 339 -0.53 47.23 -9.53
N THR A 340 -1.79 47.09 -9.09
CA THR A 340 -2.62 45.92 -9.43
C THR A 340 -2.90 45.83 -10.91
N ALA A 341 -3.22 46.95 -11.57
CA ALA A 341 -3.45 46.97 -13.02
C ALA A 341 -2.20 46.48 -13.78
N ILE A 342 -1.01 46.94 -13.39
CA ILE A 342 0.27 46.49 -13.96
C ILE A 342 0.46 44.98 -13.78
N VAL A 343 0.18 44.44 -12.59
CA VAL A 343 0.36 43.00 -12.32
C VAL A 343 -0.65 42.14 -13.09
N VAL A 344 -1.90 42.59 -13.19
CA VAL A 344 -3.00 41.84 -13.82
C VAL A 344 -2.85 41.76 -15.34
N GLU A 345 -2.31 42.79 -16.00
CA GLU A 345 -2.23 42.91 -17.47
C GLU A 345 -1.64 41.67 -18.17
N GLY A 346 -0.61 41.07 -17.58
CA GLY A 346 0.06 39.87 -18.10
C GLY A 346 -0.07 38.64 -17.18
N CYS A 347 -1.03 38.63 -16.27
CA CYS A 347 -1.22 37.55 -15.30
C CYS A 347 -1.66 36.24 -15.98
N LEU A 348 -0.93 35.15 -15.74
CA LEU A 348 -1.21 33.82 -16.29
C LEU A 348 -2.02 32.92 -15.33
N VAL A 349 -2.86 33.54 -14.50
CA VAL A 349 -3.86 32.87 -13.67
C VAL A 349 -5.23 33.22 -14.22
N LYS A 350 -5.98 32.22 -14.70
CA LYS A 350 -7.32 32.43 -15.23
C LYS A 350 -8.35 32.64 -14.13
N ASP A 351 -9.52 33.13 -14.54
CA ASP A 351 -10.72 33.32 -13.70
C ASP A 351 -11.26 32.01 -13.10
N ASN A 352 -10.91 30.86 -13.67
CA ASN A 352 -11.22 29.55 -13.12
C ASN A 352 -10.11 28.99 -12.22
N ALA A 353 -9.14 29.81 -11.79
CA ALA A 353 -7.94 29.39 -11.06
C ALA A 353 -7.00 28.45 -11.84
N GLU A 354 -7.14 28.31 -13.16
CA GLU A 354 -6.17 27.55 -13.96
C GLU A 354 -4.85 28.32 -14.04
N LEU A 355 -3.76 27.65 -13.70
CA LEU A 355 -2.40 28.12 -13.95
C LEU A 355 -1.99 27.74 -15.37
N VAL A 356 -1.56 28.75 -16.13
CA VAL A 356 -1.09 28.61 -17.52
C VAL A 356 0.32 29.17 -17.67
N PRO A 357 1.30 28.64 -16.91
CA PRO A 357 2.63 29.23 -16.85
C PRO A 357 3.33 29.19 -18.20
N VAL A 358 4.24 30.14 -18.42
CA VAL A 358 5.14 30.10 -19.57
C VAL A 358 5.88 28.76 -19.56
N THR A 359 5.90 28.07 -20.70
CA THR A 359 6.67 26.83 -20.85
C THR A 359 8.15 27.19 -20.76
N ILE A 360 8.74 27.01 -19.58
CA ILE A 360 10.19 27.11 -19.42
C ILE A 360 10.74 25.86 -20.12
N GLY A 361 11.11 26.00 -21.40
CA GLY A 361 11.81 24.96 -22.13
C GLY A 361 12.97 24.46 -21.28
N SER A 362 13.13 23.15 -21.21
CA SER A 362 14.33 22.52 -20.67
C SER A 362 15.53 23.22 -21.31
N ARG A 363 16.29 23.96 -20.50
CA ARG A 363 17.65 24.30 -20.90
C ARG A 363 18.38 22.95 -20.87
N ASP A 364 18.59 22.43 -22.07
CA ASP A 364 19.49 21.30 -22.34
C ASP A 364 20.89 21.53 -21.78
#